data_AF-A0A674HBZ4-F1
#
_entry.id   AF-A0A674HBZ4-F1
#
_cell.length_a   1.000
_cell.length_b   1.000
_cell.length_c   1.000
_cell.angle_alpha   90.00
_cell.angle_beta   90.00
_cell.angle_gamma   90.00
#
_symmetry.space_group_name_H-M   'P 1'
#
loop_
_entity.id
_entity.type
_entity.pdbx_description
1 polymer ?
#
loop_
_entity_poly.entity_id
_entity_poly.type
_entity_poly.pdbx_seq_one_letter_code
_entity_poly.pdbx_strand_id
1 'polypeptide(L)'
;MFDGCLLPLVVPCLLLCGLDAGTAGGAELEMVIPERVPLEKIHLLQPGGDRGGPRRRRAAAEQEEEEEAVLLRLPAAGAELYLHLRRDLRFLARGFAVERRRGEARRPPRERLCFFSGHALNRSDSFATLSTCAGLVGYIQLGSEQLLIQPVNASETSFSGKEHFIRRRRSTKPGHPSWPQGPEEHCKVVAEKKRQKKVKSTSDWRERRNAIRLTSEYTVETLVVADADMVQYHGAEAAQRFILTVMNMVYNMFQHQSLGIKVNIRVTKLVLLHSRPAKLSIGHHGERSLESFCQWQNEEYGGAKYLGNNQVPGARDDTPPVDAAVFVTRTDFCVHKDEPCDTVGIAYLGGVCSAKRKCVLAEDNGLNLAFTIAHELGHNMGMSHDDDHQPCAGRSHIMSGEWVKGRNPSDLSWSSCSRDDLENFLKSKVSTCLLLTDPRSQYSVRLPHKLPGMHYSADEQCQILFGTNATFCKNMEASSAEYLYHKSQSCLQKYEPKKKIGTGHWH
;
A
#
# COMPACT_ATOMS: atom_id res chain seq x y z
N MET A 1 -47.10 59.22 19.98
CA MET A 1 -47.34 58.91 21.40
C MET A 1 -46.84 57.50 21.63
N PHE A 2 -45.75 57.42 22.39
CA PHE A 2 -45.35 56.38 23.33
C PHE A 2 -45.75 54.91 23.12
N ASP A 3 -44.68 54.11 23.08
CA ASP A 3 -44.40 52.96 23.96
C ASP A 3 -44.82 51.53 23.57
N GLY A 4 -43.80 50.66 23.59
CA GLY A 4 -43.92 49.35 24.25
C GLY A 4 -43.11 48.19 23.64
N CYS A 5 -41.78 48.20 23.81
CA CYS A 5 -40.88 47.09 24.19
C CYS A 5 -41.31 45.63 23.89
N LEU A 6 -40.62 44.78 23.10
CA LEU A 6 -39.25 44.22 23.20
C LEU A 6 -38.80 43.68 24.57
N LEU A 7 -38.74 42.32 24.64
CA LEU A 7 -37.88 41.42 25.46
C LEU A 7 -38.14 41.34 26.98
N PRO A 8 -37.57 40.36 27.73
CA PRO A 8 -37.26 38.94 27.48
C PRO A 8 -37.74 38.03 28.65
N LEU A 9 -37.66 36.70 28.51
CA LEU A 9 -37.61 35.81 29.68
C LEU A 9 -36.32 34.97 29.64
N VAL A 10 -35.44 35.35 30.56
CA VAL A 10 -34.23 34.65 31.02
C VAL A 10 -34.65 33.63 32.09
N VAL A 11 -33.73 32.70 32.42
CA VAL A 11 -33.53 31.99 33.72
C VAL A 11 -33.83 30.47 33.65
N PRO A 12 -33.01 29.56 34.25
CA PRO A 12 -31.57 29.62 34.55
C PRO A 12 -30.76 28.33 34.24
N CYS A 13 -29.46 28.49 34.41
CA CYS A 13 -28.44 27.45 34.54
C CYS A 13 -28.46 26.77 35.94
N LEU A 14 -27.92 25.55 36.00
CA LEU A 14 -27.42 24.76 37.15
C LEU A 14 -28.42 23.93 38.00
N LEU A 15 -28.23 22.61 37.93
CA LEU A 15 -28.01 21.64 39.03
C LEU A 15 -27.77 20.26 38.36
N LEU A 16 -26.52 19.81 38.19
CA LEU A 16 -25.83 18.87 39.09
C LEU A 16 -26.70 17.65 39.48
N CYS A 17 -26.60 16.57 38.69
CA CYS A 17 -26.65 15.21 39.21
C CYS A 17 -25.52 14.41 38.55
N GLY A 18 -24.60 13.96 39.40
CA GLY A 18 -23.52 13.06 39.01
C GLY A 18 -24.08 11.72 38.53
N LEU A 19 -23.41 11.16 37.54
CA LEU A 19 -23.44 9.74 37.28
C LEU A 19 -22.00 9.25 37.29
N ASP A 20 -21.85 8.17 38.03
CA ASP A 20 -20.62 7.53 38.46
C ASP A 20 -19.65 7.19 37.34
N ALA A 21 -18.39 7.16 37.76
CA ALA A 21 -17.25 6.64 37.02
C ALA A 21 -17.48 5.18 36.58
N GLY A 22 -17.89 5.01 35.32
CA GLY A 22 -17.62 3.81 34.53
C GLY A 22 -16.47 4.12 33.58
N THR A 23 -15.29 3.56 33.83
CA THR A 23 -14.09 3.72 32.98
C THR A 23 -14.30 3.05 31.62
N ALA A 24 -14.96 3.74 30.70
CA ALA A 24 -14.82 3.52 29.27
C ALA A 24 -13.54 4.24 28.83
N GLY A 25 -12.59 3.52 28.22
CA GLY A 25 -11.34 4.07 27.70
C GLY A 25 -11.60 5.09 26.58
N GLY A 26 -11.87 6.33 26.96
CA GLY A 26 -12.12 7.44 26.05
C GLY A 26 -10.85 7.84 25.31
N ALA A 27 -10.93 7.88 23.98
CA ALA A 27 -9.90 8.52 23.17
C ALA A 27 -9.92 10.03 23.46
N GLU A 28 -8.79 10.58 23.86
CA GLU A 28 -8.63 12.00 24.18
C GLU A 28 -8.45 12.75 22.85
N LEU A 29 -9.36 13.68 22.54
CA LEU A 29 -9.28 14.52 21.34
C LEU A 29 -8.64 15.86 21.70
N GLU A 30 -7.52 16.18 21.04
CA GLU A 30 -6.74 17.39 21.25
C GLU A 30 -6.69 18.19 19.93
N MET A 31 -6.76 19.53 20.00
CA MET A 31 -6.54 20.39 18.84
C MET A 31 -5.10 20.93 18.86
N VAL A 32 -4.41 20.84 17.73
CA VAL A 32 -3.00 21.21 17.60
C VAL A 32 -2.75 22.01 16.32
N ILE A 33 -1.65 22.77 16.29
CA ILE A 33 -1.22 23.54 15.12
C ILE A 33 0.19 23.06 14.72
N PRO A 34 0.31 22.13 13.76
CA PRO A 34 1.60 21.70 13.23
C PRO A 34 2.31 22.83 12.49
N GLU A 35 3.63 22.88 12.60
CA GLU A 35 4.48 23.84 11.91
C GLU A 35 5.62 23.16 11.17
N ARG A 36 5.85 23.57 9.91
CA ARG A 36 7.06 23.16 9.19
C ARG A 36 8.25 23.93 9.73
N VAL A 37 9.28 23.22 10.14
CA VAL A 37 10.55 23.81 10.59
C VAL A 37 11.54 23.79 9.42
N PRO A 38 12.22 24.91 9.11
CA PRO A 38 13.29 24.93 8.11
C PRO A 38 14.40 23.93 8.45
N LEU A 39 14.87 23.14 7.48
CA LEU A 39 15.88 22.10 7.72
C LEU A 39 17.21 22.70 8.22
N GLU A 40 17.51 23.94 7.87
CA GLU A 40 18.69 24.68 8.32
C GLU A 40 18.78 24.82 9.86
N LYS A 41 17.63 24.84 10.54
CA LYS A 41 17.54 24.90 12.01
C LYS A 41 17.81 23.54 12.68
N ILE A 42 17.92 22.43 11.92
CA ILE A 42 18.20 21.09 12.47
C ILE A 42 19.59 20.99 13.10
N HIS A 43 20.59 21.64 12.51
CA HIS A 43 21.95 21.64 13.05
C HIS A 43 22.04 22.29 14.44
N LEU A 44 21.05 23.12 14.82
CA LEU A 44 20.95 23.74 16.13
C LEU A 44 20.27 22.82 17.18
N LEU A 45 19.62 21.74 16.73
CA LEU A 45 18.93 20.77 17.58
C LEU A 45 19.76 19.51 17.85
N GLN A 46 20.89 19.32 17.14
CA GLN A 46 21.86 18.24 17.40
C GLN A 46 23.05 18.77 18.22
N PRO A 47 23.62 17.98 19.15
CA PRO A 47 24.82 18.41 19.87
C PRO A 47 26.04 18.40 18.94
N GLY A 48 26.49 19.61 18.57
CA GLY A 48 27.86 20.00 18.20
C GLY A 48 28.70 19.08 17.28
N GLY A 49 28.80 19.45 16.01
CA GLY A 49 29.80 18.91 15.08
C GLY A 49 30.14 19.90 13.97
N ASP A 50 31.10 20.78 14.23
CA ASP A 50 31.60 21.82 13.32
C ASP A 50 32.36 21.23 12.12
N ARG A 51 31.90 21.48 10.87
CA ARG A 51 32.72 21.34 9.64
C ARG A 51 32.26 22.29 8.52
N GLY A 52 32.97 23.39 8.38
CA GLY A 52 32.93 24.29 7.22
C GLY A 52 33.52 23.67 5.94
N GLY A 53 32.84 23.90 4.80
CA GLY A 53 33.23 23.45 3.45
C GLY A 53 32.28 23.99 2.36
N PRO A 54 32.68 24.01 1.08
CA PRO A 54 32.37 25.10 0.14
C PRO A 54 30.93 25.17 -0.38
N ARG A 55 30.34 26.37 -0.27
CA ARG A 55 28.90 26.71 -0.36
C ARG A 55 28.20 26.55 -1.72
N ARG A 56 28.91 26.44 -2.86
CA ARG A 56 28.26 26.56 -4.19
C ARG A 56 27.74 25.26 -4.82
N ARG A 57 28.26 24.09 -4.44
CA ARG A 57 27.71 22.77 -4.84
C ARG A 57 26.69 22.21 -3.84
N ARG A 58 26.63 22.80 -2.64
CA ARG A 58 25.71 22.43 -1.55
C ARG A 58 24.27 22.90 -1.82
N ALA A 59 24.07 24.12 -2.30
CA ALA A 59 22.73 24.69 -2.48
C ALA A 59 21.80 23.88 -3.40
N ALA A 60 22.31 23.24 -4.46
CA ALA A 60 21.49 22.40 -5.34
C ALA A 60 21.17 21.02 -4.72
N ALA A 61 22.11 20.44 -3.97
CA ALA A 61 21.90 19.20 -3.24
C ALA A 61 21.01 19.41 -1.99
N GLU A 62 21.15 20.55 -1.30
CA GLU A 62 20.33 20.99 -0.17
C GLU A 62 18.89 21.28 -0.61
N GLN A 63 18.67 21.83 -1.81
CA GLN A 63 17.33 22.00 -2.39
C GLN A 63 16.64 20.67 -2.76
N GLU A 64 17.40 19.68 -3.26
CA GLU A 64 16.87 18.33 -3.50
C GLU A 64 16.58 17.59 -2.18
N GLU A 65 17.42 17.75 -1.15
CA GLU A 65 17.21 17.17 0.19
C GLU A 65 16.05 17.85 0.95
N GLU A 66 15.81 19.15 0.74
CA GLU A 66 14.65 19.91 1.26
C GLU A 66 13.30 19.55 0.60
N GLU A 67 13.31 19.06 -0.64
CA GLU A 67 12.12 18.50 -1.27
C GLU A 67 11.82 17.06 -0.82
N GLU A 68 12.83 16.33 -0.34
CA GLU A 68 12.69 14.95 0.12
C GLU A 68 12.51 14.80 1.63
N ALA A 69 12.92 15.78 2.44
CA ALA A 69 12.79 15.72 3.89
C ALA A 69 12.01 16.92 4.46
N VAL A 70 11.20 16.64 5.48
CA VAL A 70 10.42 17.64 6.22
C VAL A 70 10.66 17.44 7.70
N LEU A 71 11.06 18.50 8.40
CA LEU A 71 11.01 18.56 9.85
C LEU A 71 9.69 19.22 10.26
N LEU A 72 8.90 18.50 11.05
CA LEU A 72 7.63 18.97 11.57
C LEU A 72 7.73 19.19 13.08
N ARG A 73 7.33 20.37 13.55
CA ARG A 73 7.03 20.64 14.96
C ARG A 73 5.56 20.36 15.21
N LEU A 74 5.27 19.53 16.21
CA LEU A 74 3.93 19.12 16.59
C LEU A 74 3.76 19.23 18.12
N PRO A 75 3.04 20.25 18.61
CA PRO A 75 2.74 20.40 20.03
C PRO A 75 1.62 19.42 20.40
N ALA A 76 1.96 18.22 20.88
CA ALA A 76 0.99 17.15 21.13
C ALA A 76 1.39 16.27 22.31
N ALA A 77 0.41 15.64 22.96
CA ALA A 77 0.64 14.73 24.10
C ALA A 77 1.36 15.41 25.29
N GLY A 78 1.16 16.72 25.46
CA GLY A 78 1.79 17.52 26.52
C GLY A 78 3.28 17.78 26.31
N ALA A 79 3.81 17.55 25.10
CA ALA A 79 5.20 17.80 24.74
C ALA A 79 5.33 18.42 23.34
N GLU A 80 6.49 19.01 23.07
CA GLU A 80 6.87 19.47 21.73
C GLU A 80 7.55 18.31 20.98
N LEU A 81 6.82 17.70 20.05
CA LEU A 81 7.35 16.62 19.22
C LEU A 81 7.96 17.18 17.94
N TYR A 82 9.15 16.70 17.61
CA TYR A 82 9.82 17.02 16.35
C TYR A 82 9.89 15.77 15.49
N LEU A 83 9.15 15.72 14.39
CA LEU A 83 9.14 14.56 13.47
C LEU A 83 10.08 14.83 12.30
N HIS A 84 11.09 13.98 12.15
CA HIS A 84 11.94 13.97 10.97
C HIS A 84 11.36 12.99 9.95
N LEU A 85 10.80 13.55 8.88
CA LEU A 85 10.03 12.83 7.88
C LEU A 85 10.77 12.87 6.54
N ARG A 86 10.76 11.75 5.83
CA ARG A 86 11.28 11.64 4.46
C ARG A 86 10.19 11.17 3.53
N ARG A 87 10.19 11.70 2.31
CA ARG A 87 9.22 11.34 1.27
C ARG A 87 9.34 9.85 0.99
N ASP A 88 8.26 9.11 1.17
CA ASP A 88 8.23 7.65 1.01
C ASP A 88 7.21 7.26 -0.04
N LEU A 89 7.74 6.85 -1.20
CA LEU A 89 6.95 6.43 -2.37
C LEU A 89 7.18 4.96 -2.69
N ARG A 90 7.86 4.20 -1.82
CA ARG A 90 8.22 2.80 -2.06
C ARG A 90 6.97 1.91 -2.14
N PHE A 91 5.88 2.33 -1.50
CA PHE A 91 4.58 1.69 -1.61
C PHE A 91 3.92 1.86 -2.99
N LEU A 92 4.46 2.68 -3.89
CA LEU A 92 3.94 2.87 -5.25
C LEU A 92 4.80 2.16 -6.31
N ALA A 93 4.15 1.62 -7.33
CA ALA A 93 4.83 1.13 -8.52
C ALA A 93 5.40 2.28 -9.36
N ARG A 94 6.52 2.02 -10.06
CA ARG A 94 7.11 3.01 -11.00
C ARG A 94 6.13 3.45 -12.09
N GLY A 95 5.18 2.59 -12.46
CA GLY A 95 4.11 2.86 -13.40
C GLY A 95 2.74 3.07 -12.75
N PHE A 96 2.70 3.45 -11.46
CA PHE A 96 1.45 3.65 -10.74
C PHE A 96 0.48 4.54 -11.52
N ALA A 97 -0.76 4.08 -11.65
CA ALA A 97 -1.82 4.77 -12.38
C ALA A 97 -3.10 4.83 -11.56
N VAL A 98 -3.85 5.93 -11.73
CA VAL A 98 -5.21 6.07 -11.21
C VAL A 98 -6.19 6.00 -12.37
N GLU A 99 -7.16 5.09 -12.29
CA GLU A 99 -8.19 4.89 -13.31
C GLU A 99 -9.55 5.33 -12.75
N ARG A 100 -10.21 6.30 -13.41
CA ARG A 100 -11.57 6.76 -13.05
C ARG A 100 -12.58 6.12 -14.00
N ARG A 101 -13.31 5.09 -13.55
CA ARG A 101 -14.33 4.43 -14.39
C ARG A 101 -15.64 5.24 -14.39
N ARG A 102 -15.67 6.25 -15.28
CA ARG A 102 -16.84 6.94 -15.90
C ARG A 102 -16.45 8.02 -16.93
N GLY A 103 -15.16 8.21 -17.22
CA GLY A 103 -14.65 9.11 -18.26
C GLY A 103 -13.13 9.28 -18.13
N GLU A 104 -12.42 9.01 -19.24
CA GLU A 104 -10.96 9.07 -19.48
C GLU A 104 -9.99 8.60 -18.37
N ALA A 105 -9.02 7.75 -18.77
CA ALA A 105 -7.83 7.49 -17.98
C ALA A 105 -6.98 8.77 -17.90
N ARG A 106 -7.25 9.65 -16.93
CA ARG A 106 -6.31 10.70 -16.59
C ARG A 106 -5.13 10.08 -15.87
N ARG A 107 -3.96 10.09 -16.52
CA ARG A 107 -2.67 9.99 -15.82
C ARG A 107 -2.75 10.92 -14.61
N PRO A 108 -2.31 10.52 -13.41
CA PRO A 108 -2.33 11.42 -12.27
C PRO A 108 -1.66 12.72 -12.73
N PRO A 109 -2.21 13.90 -12.40
CA PRO A 109 -1.39 15.09 -12.48
C PRO A 109 -0.13 14.78 -11.69
N ARG A 110 1.00 15.40 -12.03
CA ARG A 110 2.14 15.46 -11.11
C ARG A 110 1.75 16.27 -9.85
N GLU A 111 0.60 16.00 -9.21
CA GLU A 111 0.31 16.35 -7.84
C GLU A 111 1.53 15.84 -7.06
N ARG A 112 2.28 16.77 -6.47
CA ARG A 112 3.53 16.48 -5.77
C ARG A 112 3.24 15.37 -4.78
N LEU A 113 3.80 14.18 -5.02
CA LEU A 113 3.57 13.02 -4.17
C LEU A 113 4.02 13.39 -2.75
N CYS A 114 3.05 13.44 -1.84
CA CYS A 114 3.09 14.18 -0.57
C CYS A 114 3.16 13.24 0.64
N PHE A 115 3.54 11.98 0.42
CA PHE A 115 3.55 10.91 1.41
C PHE A 115 4.92 10.82 2.04
N PHE A 116 4.96 10.80 3.36
CA PHE A 116 6.18 10.81 4.14
C PHE A 116 6.15 9.74 5.22
N SER A 117 7.31 9.16 5.49
CA SER A 117 7.55 8.23 6.61
C SER A 117 8.75 8.72 7.42
N GLY A 118 8.76 8.45 8.73
CA GLY A 118 9.85 8.92 9.59
C GLY A 118 9.68 8.56 11.05
N HIS A 119 10.34 9.32 11.91
CA HIS A 119 10.36 9.10 13.36
C HIS A 119 10.40 10.44 14.11
N ALA A 120 10.02 10.41 15.38
CA ALA A 120 10.24 11.52 16.28
C ALA A 120 11.72 11.58 16.70
N LEU A 121 12.31 12.78 16.68
CA LEU A 121 13.66 13.02 17.14
C LEU A 121 13.79 12.62 18.62
N ASN A 122 14.94 12.04 18.98
CA ASN A 122 15.25 11.58 20.34
C ASN A 122 14.32 10.46 20.88
N ARG A 123 13.59 9.77 19.99
CA ARG A 123 12.71 8.63 20.29
C ARG A 123 12.92 7.52 19.27
N SER A 124 13.81 6.57 19.56
CA SER A 124 14.13 5.47 18.64
C SER A 124 12.99 4.45 18.44
N ASP A 125 12.04 4.42 19.36
CA ASP A 125 10.84 3.57 19.37
C ASP A 125 9.62 4.27 18.75
N SER A 126 9.84 5.33 17.97
CA SER A 126 8.78 6.09 17.32
C SER A 126 8.74 5.87 15.82
N PHE A 127 7.54 5.94 15.26
CA PHE A 127 7.31 5.82 13.83
C PHE A 127 6.16 6.74 13.41
N ALA A 128 6.29 7.39 12.25
CA ALA A 128 5.25 8.26 11.70
C ALA A 128 5.08 8.00 10.20
N THR A 129 3.83 8.01 9.75
CA THR A 129 3.43 7.92 8.34
C THR A 129 2.37 8.99 8.08
N LEU A 130 2.71 9.99 7.28
CA LEU A 130 1.95 11.22 7.14
C LEU A 130 1.79 11.61 5.67
N SER A 131 0.64 12.14 5.33
CA SER A 131 0.31 12.75 4.05
C SER A 131 0.14 14.25 4.25
N THR A 132 0.71 15.03 3.34
CA THR A 132 0.61 16.50 3.33
C THR A 132 -0.24 17.03 2.17
N CYS A 133 -0.96 16.15 1.45
CA CYS A 133 -1.70 16.51 0.24
C CYS A 133 -2.92 17.41 0.48
N ALA A 134 -3.50 17.37 1.68
CA ALA A 134 -4.72 18.10 2.05
C ALA A 134 -4.70 18.34 3.56
N GLY A 135 -3.78 19.19 4.00
CA GLY A 135 -3.40 19.25 5.41
C GLY A 135 -2.55 18.05 5.83
N LEU A 136 -2.36 17.87 7.14
CA LEU A 136 -1.58 16.78 7.71
C LEU A 136 -2.50 15.64 8.14
N VAL A 137 -2.42 14.53 7.43
CA VAL A 137 -3.23 13.34 7.70
C VAL A 137 -2.33 12.14 7.92
N GLY A 138 -2.58 11.37 8.97
CA GLY A 138 -1.94 10.08 9.12
C GLY A 138 -1.74 9.70 10.58
N TYR A 139 -0.66 8.98 10.82
CA TYR A 139 -0.51 8.21 12.03
C TYR A 139 0.90 8.33 12.61
N ILE A 140 0.99 8.41 13.95
CA ILE A 140 2.24 8.50 14.70
C ILE A 140 2.17 7.52 15.89
N GLN A 141 3.12 6.60 15.96
CA GLN A 141 3.37 5.72 17.11
C GLN A 141 4.52 6.30 17.94
N LEU A 142 4.31 6.39 19.26
CA LEU A 142 5.31 6.79 20.25
C LEU A 142 5.37 5.72 21.34
N GLY A 143 6.26 4.75 21.25
CA GLY A 143 6.30 3.64 22.20
C GLY A 143 5.00 2.84 22.18
N SER A 144 4.17 2.95 23.22
CA SER A 144 2.84 2.32 23.33
C SER A 144 1.66 3.29 23.13
N GLU A 145 1.94 4.54 22.77
CA GLU A 145 0.93 5.55 22.49
C GLU A 145 0.73 5.74 20.99
N GLN A 146 -0.53 5.92 20.60
CA GLN A 146 -0.92 6.13 19.22
C GLN A 146 -1.61 7.46 19.06
N LEU A 147 -1.17 8.22 18.06
CA LEU A 147 -1.73 9.51 17.69
C LEU A 147 -2.21 9.43 16.24
N LEU A 148 -3.47 9.74 16.03
CA LEU A 148 -4.06 9.90 14.71
C LEU A 148 -4.28 11.38 14.45
N ILE A 149 -3.70 11.92 13.38
CA ILE A 149 -3.80 13.34 13.03
C ILE A 149 -4.61 13.52 11.76
N GLN A 150 -5.50 14.52 11.76
CA GLN A 150 -6.30 14.93 10.61
C GLN A 150 -6.60 16.43 10.69
N PRO A 151 -6.79 17.13 9.55
CA PRO A 151 -7.15 18.54 9.55
C PRO A 151 -8.55 18.75 10.16
N VAL A 152 -8.75 19.88 10.83
CA VAL A 152 -10.08 20.30 11.29
C VAL A 152 -10.99 20.62 10.10
N ASN A 153 -10.43 21.27 9.09
CA ASN A 153 -11.13 21.60 7.85
C ASN A 153 -10.52 20.82 6.67
N ALA A 154 -11.28 19.87 6.13
CA ALA A 154 -10.86 19.01 5.02
C ALA A 154 -10.61 19.75 3.69
N SER A 155 -11.01 21.02 3.59
CA SER A 155 -10.74 21.86 2.40
C SER A 155 -9.37 22.56 2.43
N GLU A 156 -8.66 22.52 3.56
CA GLU A 156 -7.33 23.13 3.68
C GLU A 156 -6.28 22.32 2.91
N THR A 157 -5.46 23.02 2.11
CA THR A 157 -4.40 22.39 1.31
C THR A 157 -3.03 22.47 1.98
N SER A 158 -2.85 23.39 2.93
CA SER A 158 -1.60 23.54 3.71
C SER A 158 -1.80 22.98 5.10
N PHE A 159 -0.78 22.33 5.66
CA PHE A 159 -0.80 21.91 7.06
C PHE A 159 -0.19 22.93 8.03
N SER A 160 0.82 23.67 7.58
CA SER A 160 1.63 24.51 8.48
C SER A 160 0.83 25.71 8.96
N GLY A 161 0.71 25.88 10.28
CA GLY A 161 -0.06 26.97 10.89
C GLY A 161 -1.57 26.80 10.80
N LYS A 162 -2.07 25.59 10.49
CA LYS A 162 -3.50 25.26 10.40
C LYS A 162 -3.91 24.30 11.50
N GLU A 163 -5.17 24.36 11.92
CA GLU A 163 -5.70 23.53 13.01
C GLU A 163 -5.88 22.07 12.58
N HIS A 164 -5.45 21.15 13.44
CA HIS A 164 -5.58 19.71 13.26
C HIS A 164 -6.12 19.08 14.53
N PHE A 165 -6.94 18.03 14.38
CA PHE A 165 -7.32 17.18 15.49
C PHE A 165 -6.31 16.04 15.64
N ILE A 166 -5.86 15.82 16.87
CA ILE A 166 -5.17 14.61 17.29
C ILE A 166 -6.13 13.79 18.14
N ARG A 167 -6.32 12.54 17.73
CA ARG A 167 -6.96 11.53 18.57
C ARG A 167 -5.87 10.70 19.22
N ARG A 168 -5.69 10.86 20.53
CA ARG A 168 -4.74 10.09 21.35
C ARG A 168 -5.40 8.85 21.91
N ARG A 169 -4.68 7.73 21.85
CA ARG A 169 -5.08 6.50 22.54
C ARG A 169 -3.86 5.86 23.20
N ARG A 170 -3.96 5.64 24.51
CA ARG A 170 -2.98 4.88 25.28
C ARG A 170 -3.32 3.41 25.20
N SER A 171 -2.30 2.57 24.97
CA SER A 171 -2.41 1.14 25.22
C SER A 171 -2.65 0.92 26.72
N THR A 172 -3.90 0.77 27.15
CA THR A 172 -4.18 0.21 28.46
C THR A 172 -3.66 -1.23 28.46
N LYS A 173 -2.81 -1.59 29.44
CA LYS A 173 -2.51 -3.00 29.71
C LYS A 173 -3.86 -3.74 29.82
N PRO A 174 -4.04 -4.91 29.20
CA PRO A 174 -5.31 -5.62 29.34
C PRO A 174 -5.46 -5.97 30.82
N GLY A 175 -6.39 -5.32 31.51
CA GLY A 175 -7.00 -5.93 32.68
C GLY A 175 -7.80 -7.11 32.15
N HIS A 176 -7.59 -8.30 32.70
CA HIS A 176 -8.38 -9.49 32.39
C HIS A 176 -9.88 -9.14 32.47
N PRO A 177 -10.62 -9.08 31.35
CA PRO A 177 -12.07 -9.09 31.43
C PRO A 177 -12.47 -10.53 31.75
N SER A 178 -13.23 -10.73 32.81
CA SER A 178 -13.95 -11.97 33.03
C SER A 178 -15.06 -12.07 31.97
N TRP A 179 -14.90 -13.03 31.04
CA TRP A 179 -15.80 -13.24 29.90
C TRP A 179 -17.06 -14.03 30.27
N PRO A 180 -18.27 -13.61 29.86
CA PRO A 180 -19.34 -14.52 29.50
C PRO A 180 -18.98 -15.23 28.18
N GLN A 181 -19.20 -16.54 28.11
CA GLN A 181 -18.86 -17.37 26.96
C GLN A 181 -19.80 -17.14 25.76
N GLY A 182 -19.26 -16.66 24.65
CA GLY A 182 -19.88 -16.67 23.31
C GLY A 182 -18.91 -16.11 22.26
N PRO A 183 -18.68 -16.78 21.11
CA PRO A 183 -17.82 -16.25 20.06
C PRO A 183 -18.61 -15.27 19.18
N GLU A 184 -18.44 -13.97 19.39
CA GLU A 184 -18.78 -12.99 18.36
C GLU A 184 -17.56 -12.89 17.41
N GLU A 185 -17.61 -13.61 16.30
CA GLU A 185 -16.56 -13.60 15.26
C GLU A 185 -16.68 -12.32 14.42
N HIS A 186 -15.83 -11.32 14.67
CA HIS A 186 -15.88 -10.02 13.99
C HIS A 186 -15.05 -9.96 12.69
N CYS A 187 -14.08 -10.85 12.53
CA CYS A 187 -13.36 -11.11 11.28
C CYS A 187 -13.38 -12.62 11.01
N LYS A 188 -13.53 -13.05 9.76
CA LYS A 188 -13.55 -14.47 9.41
C LYS A 188 -12.65 -14.81 8.23
N VAL A 189 -11.92 -15.90 8.41
CA VAL A 189 -11.07 -16.52 7.42
C VAL A 189 -11.86 -17.55 6.62
N VAL A 190 -11.93 -17.40 5.30
CA VAL A 190 -12.50 -18.43 4.44
C VAL A 190 -11.44 -19.50 4.15
N ALA A 191 -11.37 -20.53 4.99
CA ALA A 191 -10.45 -21.66 4.86
C ALA A 191 -11.03 -22.82 4.04
N GLU A 192 -10.21 -23.46 3.20
CA GLU A 192 -10.58 -24.75 2.60
C GLU A 192 -10.42 -25.89 3.62
N LYS A 193 -11.40 -26.81 3.67
CA LYS A 193 -11.24 -28.11 4.36
C LYS A 193 -10.11 -28.92 3.72
N LYS A 194 -8.87 -28.74 4.17
CA LYS A 194 -7.74 -29.62 3.84
C LYS A 194 -7.36 -30.47 5.05
N ARG A 195 -7.26 -31.78 4.84
CA ARG A 195 -6.68 -32.74 5.80
C ARG A 195 -5.24 -32.30 6.10
N GLN A 196 -4.96 -31.95 7.35
CA GLN A 196 -3.60 -31.71 7.83
C GLN A 196 -2.75 -32.96 7.56
N LYS A 197 -1.79 -32.87 6.63
CA LYS A 197 -0.73 -33.88 6.51
C LYS A 197 0.43 -33.45 7.40
N LYS A 198 0.75 -34.27 8.41
CA LYS A 198 2.01 -34.15 9.18
C LYS A 198 3.19 -34.12 8.22
N VAL A 199 3.86 -32.98 8.13
CA VAL A 199 5.10 -32.82 7.37
C VAL A 199 6.22 -33.48 8.18
N LYS A 200 6.86 -34.52 7.61
CA LYS A 200 8.08 -35.10 8.18
C LYS A 200 9.28 -34.21 7.85
N SER A 201 10.05 -33.86 8.88
CA SER A 201 11.32 -33.15 8.76
C SER A 201 12.30 -33.95 7.89
N THR A 202 12.81 -33.32 6.83
CA THR A 202 13.94 -33.81 6.05
C THR A 202 14.96 -32.69 5.84
N SER A 203 16.05 -32.82 6.59
CA SER A 203 17.43 -32.32 6.46
C SER A 203 17.75 -30.80 6.43
N ASP A 204 18.64 -30.46 7.36
CA ASP A 204 19.43 -29.23 7.63
C ASP A 204 19.87 -28.42 6.38
N TRP A 205 20.14 -29.10 5.25
CA TRP A 205 20.48 -28.44 3.98
C TRP A 205 19.32 -27.68 3.30
N ARG A 206 18.07 -28.08 3.55
CA ARG A 206 16.88 -27.35 3.09
C ARG A 206 16.61 -26.15 3.99
N GLU A 207 16.81 -26.28 5.29
CA GLU A 207 16.71 -25.19 6.26
C GLU A 207 17.71 -24.07 5.96
N ARG A 208 18.99 -24.38 5.70
CA ARG A 208 19.99 -23.35 5.34
C ARG A 208 19.63 -22.61 4.03
N ARG A 209 19.14 -23.30 3.01
CA ARG A 209 18.68 -22.67 1.75
C ARG A 209 17.41 -21.83 1.95
N ASN A 210 16.51 -22.27 2.83
CA ASN A 210 15.30 -21.54 3.16
C ASN A 210 15.61 -20.30 4.02
N ALA A 211 16.56 -20.38 4.96
CA ALA A 211 17.05 -19.24 5.74
C ALA A 211 17.66 -18.15 4.84
N ILE A 212 18.42 -18.53 3.79
CA ILE A 212 18.93 -17.58 2.80
C ILE A 212 17.79 -16.89 2.03
N ARG A 213 16.71 -17.62 1.68
CA ARG A 213 15.51 -17.05 1.02
C ARG A 213 14.69 -16.10 1.90
N LEU A 214 14.79 -16.22 3.22
CA LEU A 214 14.07 -15.34 4.16
C LEU A 214 14.79 -14.00 4.38
N THR A 215 16.05 -13.87 3.95
CA THR A 215 16.75 -12.57 3.88
C THR A 215 16.36 -11.73 2.66
N SER A 216 15.57 -12.30 1.73
CA SER A 216 15.10 -11.62 0.53
C SER A 216 13.87 -10.77 0.82
N GLU A 217 13.74 -9.63 0.14
CA GLU A 217 12.57 -8.77 0.27
C GLU A 217 11.49 -9.26 -0.71
N TYR A 218 10.28 -9.54 -0.22
CA TYR A 218 9.17 -9.98 -1.06
C TYR A 218 8.33 -8.78 -1.46
N THR A 219 8.03 -8.61 -2.74
CA THR A 219 7.12 -7.56 -3.21
C THR A 219 5.77 -8.17 -3.54
N VAL A 220 4.70 -7.52 -3.05
CA VAL A 220 3.30 -7.88 -3.33
C VAL A 220 2.70 -6.77 -4.18
N GLU A 221 2.53 -7.03 -5.48
CA GLU A 221 1.94 -6.09 -6.41
C GLU A 221 0.42 -6.01 -6.19
N THR A 222 -0.07 -4.85 -5.75
CA THR A 222 -1.43 -4.69 -5.23
C THR A 222 -2.27 -3.75 -6.11
N LEU A 223 -3.39 -4.24 -6.62
CA LEU A 223 -4.48 -3.43 -7.16
C LEU A 223 -5.35 -2.93 -6.01
N VAL A 224 -5.72 -1.66 -6.02
CA VAL A 224 -6.70 -1.11 -5.08
C VAL A 224 -7.90 -0.57 -5.84
N VAL A 225 -9.11 -0.90 -5.40
CA VAL A 225 -10.36 -0.51 -6.02
C VAL A 225 -11.21 0.19 -4.98
N ALA A 226 -11.54 1.46 -5.22
CA ALA A 226 -12.51 2.22 -4.45
C ALA A 226 -13.89 2.00 -5.06
N ASP A 227 -14.83 1.54 -4.23
CA ASP A 227 -16.22 1.34 -4.60
C ASP A 227 -16.92 2.65 -5.01
N ALA A 228 -18.06 2.53 -5.67
CA ALA A 228 -18.96 3.64 -5.96
C ALA A 228 -19.39 4.38 -4.69
N ASP A 229 -19.69 3.67 -3.61
CA ASP A 229 -20.09 4.27 -2.34
C ASP A 229 -18.94 5.08 -1.71
N MET A 230 -17.70 4.63 -1.89
CA MET A 230 -16.51 5.36 -1.45
C MET A 230 -16.36 6.70 -2.20
N VAL A 231 -16.49 6.64 -3.54
CA VAL A 231 -16.37 7.82 -4.40
C VAL A 231 -17.52 8.79 -4.17
N GLN A 232 -18.74 8.29 -3.95
CA GLN A 232 -19.91 9.12 -3.65
C GLN A 232 -19.79 9.82 -2.29
N TYR A 233 -19.31 9.12 -1.27
CA TYR A 233 -19.18 9.67 0.07
C TYR A 233 -18.07 10.73 0.16
N HIS A 234 -16.86 10.38 -0.28
CA HIS A 234 -15.68 11.26 -0.10
C HIS A 234 -15.50 12.24 -1.26
N GLY A 235 -16.00 11.91 -2.45
CA GLY A 235 -15.57 12.51 -3.71
C GLY A 235 -14.30 11.85 -4.25
N ALA A 236 -14.16 11.81 -5.58
CA ALA A 236 -13.09 11.05 -6.25
C ALA A 236 -11.66 11.47 -5.82
N GLU A 237 -11.39 12.78 -5.75
CA GLU A 237 -10.06 13.29 -5.40
C GLU A 237 -9.71 13.05 -3.92
N ALA A 238 -10.68 13.22 -3.02
CA ALA A 238 -10.46 12.95 -1.60
C ALA A 238 -10.34 11.45 -1.33
N ALA A 239 -11.16 10.61 -1.96
CA ALA A 239 -11.04 9.15 -1.90
C ALA A 239 -9.66 8.68 -2.38
N GLN A 240 -9.14 9.24 -3.48
CA GLN A 240 -7.80 8.94 -3.98
C GLN A 240 -6.73 9.22 -2.91
N ARG A 241 -6.72 10.42 -2.33
CA ARG A 241 -5.73 10.83 -1.32
C ARG A 241 -5.85 10.01 -0.04
N PHE A 242 -7.08 9.77 0.41
CA PHE A 242 -7.37 8.97 1.59
C PHE A 242 -6.84 7.54 1.44
N ILE A 243 -7.20 6.86 0.34
CA ILE A 243 -6.78 5.48 0.08
C ILE A 243 -5.25 5.37 -0.04
N LEU A 244 -4.60 6.32 -0.71
CA LEU A 244 -3.13 6.31 -0.80
C LEU A 244 -2.45 6.55 0.56
N THR A 245 -3.04 7.39 1.42
CA THR A 245 -2.56 7.58 2.79
C THR A 245 -2.68 6.29 3.60
N VAL A 246 -3.83 5.62 3.49
CA VAL A 246 -4.08 4.32 4.10
C VAL A 246 -3.10 3.27 3.58
N MET A 247 -2.85 3.19 2.28
CA MET A 247 -1.90 2.21 1.72
C MET A 247 -0.45 2.49 2.11
N ASN A 248 -0.06 3.76 2.33
CA ASN A 248 1.23 4.09 2.91
C ASN A 248 1.33 3.56 4.37
N MET A 249 0.26 3.68 5.15
CA MET A 249 0.20 3.09 6.50
C MET A 249 0.32 1.56 6.44
N VAL A 250 -0.42 0.90 5.55
CA VAL A 250 -0.35 -0.56 5.34
C VAL A 250 1.09 -0.97 5.00
N TYR A 251 1.72 -0.31 4.02
CA TYR A 251 3.11 -0.58 3.66
C TYR A 251 4.02 -0.54 4.88
N ASN A 252 3.94 0.52 5.69
CA ASN A 252 4.78 0.67 6.87
C ASN A 252 4.48 -0.36 7.98
N MET A 253 3.23 -0.80 8.14
CA MET A 253 2.91 -1.92 9.04
C MET A 253 3.66 -3.18 8.63
N PHE A 254 3.72 -3.50 7.33
CA PHE A 254 4.51 -4.64 6.82
C PHE A 254 6.03 -4.43 6.85
N GLN A 255 6.50 -3.19 7.07
CA GLN A 255 7.92 -2.89 7.32
C GLN A 255 8.28 -2.94 8.82
N HIS A 256 7.31 -3.13 9.70
CA HIS A 256 7.54 -3.15 11.14
C HIS A 256 8.46 -4.32 11.53
N GLN A 257 9.44 -4.05 12.40
CA GLN A 257 10.49 -5.03 12.76
C GLN A 257 9.94 -6.33 13.34
N SER A 258 8.77 -6.30 13.99
CA SER A 258 8.21 -7.47 14.67
C SER A 258 7.80 -8.57 13.70
N LEU A 259 7.50 -8.22 12.44
CA LEU A 259 7.21 -9.19 11.40
C LEU A 259 8.44 -10.04 11.05
N GLY A 260 9.65 -9.51 11.25
CA GLY A 260 10.91 -10.21 10.98
C GLY A 260 11.24 -10.50 9.51
N ILE A 261 10.26 -10.36 8.61
CA ILE A 261 10.38 -10.58 7.16
C ILE A 261 9.96 -9.31 6.45
N LYS A 262 10.77 -8.83 5.50
CA LYS A 262 10.46 -7.63 4.73
C LYS A 262 9.50 -7.94 3.59
N VAL A 263 8.27 -7.45 3.71
CA VAL A 263 7.24 -7.53 2.67
C VAL A 263 6.90 -6.13 2.17
N ASN A 264 7.22 -5.87 0.92
CA ASN A 264 6.99 -4.62 0.22
C ASN A 264 5.60 -4.66 -0.43
N ILE A 265 4.58 -4.14 0.25
CA ILE A 265 3.26 -3.91 -0.34
C ILE A 265 3.38 -2.77 -1.35
N ARG A 266 3.09 -3.04 -2.62
CA ARG A 266 3.31 -2.10 -3.71
C ARG A 266 2.07 -1.89 -4.55
N VAL A 267 1.45 -0.73 -4.45
CA VAL A 267 0.27 -0.33 -5.21
C VAL A 267 0.65 -0.11 -6.67
N THR A 268 0.10 -0.92 -7.56
CA THR A 268 0.33 -0.83 -9.01
C THR A 268 -0.71 0.04 -9.70
N LYS A 269 -1.96 -0.02 -9.25
CA LYS A 269 -3.06 0.76 -9.81
C LYS A 269 -4.11 1.04 -8.73
N LEU A 270 -4.70 2.23 -8.78
CA LEU A 270 -5.88 2.60 -8.01
C LEU A 270 -7.05 2.85 -8.96
N VAL A 271 -8.16 2.14 -8.79
CA VAL A 271 -9.37 2.27 -9.61
C VAL A 271 -10.45 2.96 -8.77
N LEU A 272 -11.00 4.06 -9.26
CA LEU A 272 -12.10 4.79 -8.66
C LEU A 272 -13.38 4.50 -9.46
N LEU A 273 -14.25 3.66 -8.90
CA LEU A 273 -15.54 3.33 -9.50
C LEU A 273 -16.51 4.47 -9.21
N HIS A 274 -17.07 5.12 -10.24
CA HIS A 274 -18.18 6.07 -10.02
C HIS A 274 -19.54 5.37 -10.00
N SER A 275 -19.57 4.13 -10.50
CA SER A 275 -20.67 3.19 -10.32
C SER A 275 -20.18 1.77 -10.37
N ARG A 276 -20.84 0.88 -9.63
CA ARG A 276 -20.58 -0.55 -9.65
C ARG A 276 -20.88 -1.12 -11.05
N PRO A 277 -19.93 -1.81 -11.69
CA PRO A 277 -20.20 -2.60 -12.90
C PRO A 277 -21.26 -3.67 -12.64
N ALA A 278 -22.04 -4.05 -13.65
CA ALA A 278 -23.14 -5.02 -13.50
C ALA A 278 -22.70 -6.40 -12.96
N LYS A 279 -21.44 -6.79 -13.21
CA LYS A 279 -20.85 -8.05 -12.73
C LYS A 279 -20.29 -7.98 -11.31
N LEU A 280 -20.27 -6.80 -10.69
CA LEU A 280 -19.72 -6.58 -9.36
C LEU A 280 -20.86 -6.27 -8.40
N SER A 281 -21.24 -7.26 -7.60
CA SER A 281 -22.31 -7.17 -6.62
C SER A 281 -21.73 -7.07 -5.22
N ILE A 282 -21.93 -5.93 -4.58
CA ILE A 282 -21.53 -5.65 -3.19
C ILE A 282 -22.80 -5.34 -2.40
N GLY A 283 -22.98 -6.03 -1.29
CA GLY A 283 -24.13 -5.88 -0.39
C GLY A 283 -23.76 -6.27 1.05
N HIS A 284 -24.77 -6.43 1.90
CA HIS A 284 -24.55 -6.70 3.32
C HIS A 284 -23.99 -8.11 3.57
N HIS A 285 -24.15 -9.07 2.67
CA HIS A 285 -23.52 -10.38 2.81
C HIS A 285 -22.05 -10.38 2.35
N GLY A 286 -21.13 -10.41 3.31
CA GLY A 286 -19.68 -10.31 3.13
C GLY A 286 -19.07 -11.40 2.24
N GLU A 287 -19.37 -12.68 2.49
CA GLU A 287 -18.80 -13.77 1.67
C GLU A 287 -19.22 -13.69 0.19
N ARG A 288 -20.50 -13.39 -0.10
CA ARG A 288 -21.00 -13.18 -1.47
C ARG A 288 -20.35 -11.96 -2.13
N SER A 289 -20.16 -10.89 -1.37
CA SER A 289 -19.51 -9.66 -1.86
C SER A 289 -18.03 -9.92 -2.18
N LEU A 290 -17.31 -10.66 -1.30
CA LEU A 290 -15.94 -11.07 -1.55
C LEU A 290 -15.86 -11.93 -2.82
N GLU A 291 -16.66 -12.99 -2.93
CA GLU A 291 -16.69 -13.87 -4.10
C GLU A 291 -16.94 -13.08 -5.41
N SER A 292 -17.92 -12.18 -5.40
CA SER A 292 -18.24 -11.33 -6.55
C SER A 292 -17.05 -10.44 -6.94
N PHE A 293 -16.38 -9.81 -5.98
CA PHE A 293 -15.19 -9.01 -6.24
C PHE A 293 -14.02 -9.84 -6.76
N CYS A 294 -13.78 -11.02 -6.18
CA CYS A 294 -12.72 -11.93 -6.60
C CYS A 294 -12.90 -12.41 -8.04
N GLN A 295 -14.14 -12.69 -8.44
CA GLN A 295 -14.47 -13.03 -9.82
C GLN A 295 -14.23 -11.84 -10.75
N TRP A 296 -14.76 -10.66 -10.40
CA TRP A 296 -14.63 -9.46 -11.22
C TRP A 296 -13.17 -9.06 -11.43
N GLN A 297 -12.34 -9.03 -10.37
CA GLN A 297 -10.93 -8.69 -10.50
C GLN A 297 -10.17 -9.72 -11.36
N ASN A 298 -10.52 -11.01 -11.28
CA ASN A 298 -9.85 -12.03 -12.08
C ASN A 298 -10.21 -11.90 -13.56
N GLU A 299 -11.46 -11.55 -13.88
CA GLU A 299 -11.88 -11.30 -15.27
C GLU A 299 -11.19 -10.08 -15.88
N GLU A 300 -10.97 -9.03 -15.08
CA GLU A 300 -10.40 -7.76 -15.55
C GLU A 300 -8.86 -7.74 -15.53
N TYR A 301 -8.25 -8.37 -14.52
CA TYR A 301 -6.82 -8.26 -14.18
C TYR A 301 -6.08 -9.62 -14.14
N GLY A 302 -6.75 -10.73 -14.43
CA GLY A 302 -6.18 -12.10 -14.38
C GLY A 302 -5.21 -12.47 -15.51
N GLY A 303 -4.81 -11.50 -16.36
CA GLY A 303 -3.68 -11.65 -17.29
C GLY A 303 -3.91 -12.49 -18.56
N ALA A 304 -5.14 -12.95 -18.84
CA ALA A 304 -5.43 -13.69 -20.07
C ALA A 304 -6.74 -13.25 -20.73
N LYS A 305 -6.76 -12.07 -21.35
CA LYS A 305 -7.72 -11.83 -22.44
C LYS A 305 -7.24 -12.65 -23.64
N TYR A 306 -7.73 -13.88 -23.78
CA TYR A 306 -7.55 -14.70 -24.98
C TYR A 306 -8.23 -13.99 -26.16
N LEU A 307 -7.52 -13.09 -26.83
CA LEU A 307 -7.91 -12.54 -28.13
C LEU A 307 -7.28 -13.42 -29.23
N GLY A 308 -7.70 -14.68 -29.30
CA GLY A 308 -7.28 -15.63 -30.35
C GLY A 308 -5.84 -16.16 -30.23
N ASN A 309 -5.42 -16.90 -31.27
CA ASN A 309 -4.15 -17.66 -31.32
C ASN A 309 -2.87 -16.82 -31.47
N ASN A 310 -2.95 -15.49 -31.50
CA ASN A 310 -1.79 -14.61 -31.69
C ASN A 310 -1.58 -13.73 -30.46
N GLN A 311 -1.00 -14.30 -29.40
CA GLN A 311 -0.54 -13.53 -28.26
C GLN A 311 0.86 -12.98 -28.59
N VAL A 312 0.99 -11.66 -28.68
CA VAL A 312 2.28 -10.97 -28.66
C VAL A 312 2.51 -10.51 -27.22
N PRO A 313 3.43 -11.14 -26.47
CA PRO A 313 3.76 -10.66 -25.12
C PRO A 313 4.27 -9.21 -25.19
N GLY A 314 3.61 -8.29 -24.49
CA GLY A 314 4.02 -6.88 -24.43
C GLY A 314 3.20 -5.94 -25.33
N ALA A 315 1.96 -6.28 -25.66
CA ALA A 315 1.04 -5.31 -26.24
C ALA A 315 0.83 -4.16 -25.24
N ARG A 316 0.74 -2.92 -25.74
CA ARG A 316 0.64 -1.68 -24.92
C ARG A 316 -0.54 -1.64 -23.93
N ASP A 317 -1.45 -2.61 -23.99
CA ASP A 317 -2.69 -2.69 -23.21
C ASP A 317 -2.76 -3.95 -22.32
N ASP A 318 -1.66 -4.72 -22.21
CA ASP A 318 -1.57 -5.83 -21.28
C ASP A 318 -1.54 -5.26 -19.85
N THR A 319 -2.67 -5.34 -19.15
CA THR A 319 -2.72 -4.98 -17.73
C THR A 319 -1.84 -5.97 -16.96
N PRO A 320 -0.75 -5.52 -16.31
CA PRO A 320 0.17 -6.42 -15.65
C PRO A 320 -0.57 -7.20 -14.55
N PRO A 321 -0.33 -8.52 -14.44
CA PRO A 321 -0.96 -9.32 -13.40
C PRO A 321 -0.58 -8.75 -12.04
N VAL A 322 -1.56 -8.70 -11.13
CA VAL A 322 -1.34 -8.28 -9.74
C VAL A 322 -1.30 -9.49 -8.82
N ASP A 323 -0.55 -9.37 -7.74
CA ASP A 323 -0.48 -10.39 -6.69
C ASP A 323 -1.69 -10.29 -5.77
N ALA A 324 -2.16 -9.09 -5.43
CA ALA A 324 -3.33 -8.89 -4.57
C ALA A 324 -4.28 -7.83 -5.14
N ALA A 325 -5.56 -7.93 -4.81
CA ALA A 325 -6.59 -6.95 -5.13
C ALA A 325 -7.36 -6.57 -3.86
N VAL A 326 -7.38 -5.30 -3.51
CA VAL A 326 -8.08 -4.78 -2.32
C VAL A 326 -9.28 -3.96 -2.78
N PHE A 327 -10.47 -4.33 -2.34
CA PHE A 327 -11.70 -3.56 -2.54
C PHE A 327 -12.07 -2.81 -1.27
N VAL A 328 -12.22 -1.50 -1.38
CA VAL A 328 -12.61 -0.63 -0.27
C VAL A 328 -14.03 -0.14 -0.51
N THR A 329 -14.93 -0.39 0.43
CA THR A 329 -16.35 0.01 0.35
C THR A 329 -16.82 0.73 1.61
N ARG A 330 -17.89 1.51 1.47
CA ARG A 330 -18.66 2.09 2.58
C ARG A 330 -19.94 1.31 2.88
N THR A 331 -20.21 0.23 2.14
CA THR A 331 -21.29 -0.70 2.45
C THR A 331 -20.92 -1.48 3.70
N ASP A 332 -21.75 -1.35 4.74
CA ASP A 332 -21.66 -2.19 5.94
C ASP A 332 -21.98 -3.64 5.58
N PHE A 333 -21.15 -4.60 5.95
CA PHE A 333 -21.40 -6.00 5.63
C PHE A 333 -21.14 -6.91 6.82
N CYS A 334 -21.81 -8.05 6.81
CA CYS A 334 -21.64 -9.12 7.77
C CYS A 334 -21.27 -10.43 7.08
N VAL A 335 -20.47 -11.26 7.74
CA VAL A 335 -19.90 -12.47 7.12
C VAL A 335 -20.99 -13.44 6.64
N HIS A 336 -21.97 -13.74 7.50
CA HIS A 336 -22.94 -14.84 7.29
C HIS A 336 -24.39 -14.40 7.10
N LYS A 337 -24.62 -13.10 7.07
CA LYS A 337 -25.96 -12.55 7.05
C LYS A 337 -26.00 -11.38 6.08
N ASP A 338 -27.16 -11.19 5.49
CA ASP A 338 -27.43 -10.03 4.65
C ASP A 338 -27.96 -8.87 5.50
N GLU A 339 -27.27 -8.57 6.60
CA GLU A 339 -27.57 -7.47 7.52
C GLU A 339 -26.27 -6.76 7.92
N PRO A 340 -26.30 -5.47 8.26
CA PRO A 340 -25.15 -4.73 8.81
C PRO A 340 -24.63 -5.35 10.12
N CYS A 341 -23.30 -5.40 10.33
CA CYS A 341 -22.72 -5.83 11.62
C CYS A 341 -21.31 -5.25 11.85
N ASP A 342 -20.63 -5.66 12.92
CA ASP A 342 -19.31 -5.11 13.29
C ASP A 342 -18.13 -5.67 12.48
N THR A 343 -18.39 -6.46 11.43
CA THR A 343 -17.34 -6.92 10.51
C THR A 343 -16.82 -5.75 9.68
N VAL A 344 -15.50 -5.63 9.58
CA VAL A 344 -14.85 -4.57 8.80
C VAL A 344 -14.02 -5.09 7.65
N GLY A 345 -13.74 -6.39 7.59
CA GLY A 345 -12.83 -6.98 6.61
C GLY A 345 -13.13 -8.46 6.38
N ILE A 346 -12.80 -8.95 5.19
CA ILE A 346 -12.84 -10.38 4.87
C ILE A 346 -11.84 -10.72 3.75
N ALA A 347 -11.14 -11.84 3.91
CA ALA A 347 -10.21 -12.38 2.92
C ALA A 347 -10.13 -13.92 2.94
N TYR A 348 -9.58 -14.49 1.87
CA TYR A 348 -9.21 -15.91 1.82
C TYR A 348 -7.84 -16.15 2.45
N LEU A 349 -7.71 -17.23 3.22
CA LEU A 349 -6.40 -17.67 3.75
C LEU A 349 -5.45 -18.11 2.64
N GLY A 350 -4.27 -17.50 2.55
CA GLY A 350 -3.23 -17.86 1.59
C GLY A 350 -3.66 -17.68 0.12
N GLY A 351 -4.58 -16.75 -0.14
CA GLY A 351 -5.16 -16.52 -1.46
C GLY A 351 -4.31 -15.71 -2.44
N VAL A 352 -3.24 -15.04 -2.00
CA VAL A 352 -2.50 -14.02 -2.80
C VAL A 352 -1.99 -14.54 -4.16
N CYS A 353 -1.48 -15.76 -4.27
CA CYS A 353 -1.07 -16.30 -5.59
C CYS A 353 -2.16 -17.11 -6.30
N SER A 354 -3.40 -17.10 -5.81
CA SER A 354 -4.52 -17.78 -6.46
C SER A 354 -5.30 -16.79 -7.32
N ALA A 355 -5.39 -17.06 -8.61
CA ALA A 355 -6.12 -16.22 -9.58
C ALA A 355 -7.53 -15.83 -9.11
N LYS A 356 -8.24 -16.78 -8.47
CA LYS A 356 -9.62 -16.59 -8.00
C LYS A 356 -9.75 -16.16 -6.54
N ARG A 357 -8.66 -16.02 -5.77
CA ARG A 357 -8.71 -15.77 -4.31
C ARG A 357 -7.75 -14.68 -3.83
N LYS A 358 -7.06 -14.01 -4.75
CA LYS A 358 -6.11 -12.92 -4.47
C LYS A 358 -6.78 -11.59 -4.12
N CYS A 359 -7.85 -11.64 -3.35
CA CYS A 359 -8.81 -10.56 -3.15
C CYS A 359 -9.05 -10.34 -1.65
N VAL A 360 -9.20 -9.08 -1.29
CA VAL A 360 -9.51 -8.58 0.05
C VAL A 360 -10.67 -7.61 -0.07
N LEU A 361 -11.65 -7.72 0.80
CA LEU A 361 -12.76 -6.77 0.94
C LEU A 361 -12.63 -6.07 2.29
N ALA A 362 -12.64 -4.74 2.30
CA ALA A 362 -12.52 -3.93 3.51
C ALA A 362 -13.56 -2.81 3.53
N GLU A 363 -14.24 -2.67 4.68
CA GLU A 363 -15.13 -1.57 4.99
C GLU A 363 -14.32 -0.36 5.48
N ASP A 364 -14.58 0.79 4.89
CA ASP A 364 -13.98 2.05 5.30
C ASP A 364 -14.56 2.53 6.65
N ASN A 365 -13.74 2.37 7.68
CA ASN A 365 -13.97 2.86 9.05
C ASN A 365 -13.03 4.04 9.41
N GLY A 366 -12.63 4.84 8.42
CA GLY A 366 -11.69 5.95 8.57
C GLY A 366 -10.23 5.49 8.48
N LEU A 367 -9.30 6.19 9.14
CA LEU A 367 -7.87 5.83 9.05
C LEU A 367 -7.54 4.46 9.67
N ASN A 368 -8.43 3.90 10.48
CA ASN A 368 -8.31 2.53 10.97
C ASN A 368 -8.38 1.48 9.83
N LEU A 369 -8.83 1.86 8.64
CA LEU A 369 -8.90 1.02 7.46
C LEU A 369 -7.52 0.43 7.11
N ALA A 370 -6.43 1.12 7.45
CA ALA A 370 -5.09 0.60 7.23
C ALA A 370 -4.83 -0.70 8.01
N PHE A 371 -5.30 -0.79 9.25
CA PHE A 371 -5.19 -2.01 10.04
C PHE A 371 -6.03 -3.13 9.47
N THR A 372 -7.28 -2.82 9.10
CA THR A 372 -8.17 -3.77 8.47
C THR A 372 -7.53 -4.34 7.20
N ILE A 373 -7.03 -3.50 6.29
CA ILE A 373 -6.37 -3.97 5.07
C ILE A 373 -5.10 -4.78 5.40
N ALA A 374 -4.30 -4.36 6.39
CA ALA A 374 -3.10 -5.10 6.79
C ALA A 374 -3.43 -6.49 7.36
N HIS A 375 -4.45 -6.58 8.22
CA HIS A 375 -4.97 -7.81 8.79
C HIS A 375 -5.46 -8.76 7.68
N GLU A 376 -6.31 -8.26 6.78
CA GLU A 376 -6.85 -9.06 5.68
C GLU A 376 -5.78 -9.49 4.67
N LEU A 377 -4.78 -8.64 4.38
CA LEU A 377 -3.62 -9.04 3.59
C LEU A 377 -2.76 -10.08 4.32
N GLY A 378 -2.68 -10.03 5.65
CA GLY A 378 -2.09 -11.07 6.49
C GLY A 378 -2.75 -12.42 6.26
N HIS A 379 -4.09 -12.47 6.34
CA HIS A 379 -4.87 -13.66 5.95
C HIS A 379 -4.56 -14.09 4.52
N ASN A 380 -4.54 -13.16 3.56
CA ASN A 380 -4.24 -13.48 2.16
C ASN A 380 -2.83 -14.04 1.92
N MET A 381 -1.89 -13.75 2.83
CA MET A 381 -0.53 -14.30 2.91
C MET A 381 -0.39 -15.44 3.93
N GLY A 382 -1.50 -16.01 4.39
CA GLY A 382 -1.51 -17.27 5.15
C GLY A 382 -1.32 -17.14 6.66
N MET A 383 -1.42 -15.93 7.22
CA MET A 383 -1.46 -15.74 8.68
C MET A 383 -2.84 -16.10 9.22
N SER A 384 -2.91 -16.86 10.30
CA SER A 384 -4.17 -17.12 11.04
C SER A 384 -4.37 -16.06 12.13
N HIS A 385 -5.50 -16.09 12.84
CA HIS A 385 -5.67 -15.21 13.99
C HIS A 385 -4.72 -15.60 15.11
N ASP A 386 -4.21 -14.63 15.87
CA ASP A 386 -3.33 -14.89 17.01
C ASP A 386 -4.01 -15.74 18.10
N ASP A 387 -5.33 -15.64 18.21
CA ASP A 387 -6.15 -16.44 19.12
C ASP A 387 -6.23 -17.93 18.75
N ASP A 388 -5.94 -18.27 17.49
CA ASP A 388 -5.80 -19.67 17.04
C ASP A 388 -4.46 -20.28 17.50
N HIS A 389 -3.53 -19.45 17.98
CA HIS A 389 -2.24 -19.85 18.52
C HIS A 389 -2.18 -19.63 20.04
N GLN A 390 -2.17 -20.71 20.81
CA GLN A 390 -2.07 -20.66 22.28
C GLN A 390 -0.98 -19.70 22.83
N PRO A 391 0.23 -19.58 22.24
CA PRO A 391 1.26 -18.65 22.73
C PRO A 391 0.96 -17.16 22.49
N CYS A 392 0.12 -16.84 21.51
CA CYS A 392 -0.16 -15.47 21.07
C CYS A 392 -1.58 -14.99 21.42
N ALA A 393 -2.45 -15.89 21.85
CA ALA A 393 -3.82 -15.60 22.25
C ALA A 393 -3.93 -14.52 23.34
N GLY A 394 -4.96 -13.67 23.25
CA GLY A 394 -5.25 -12.64 24.26
C GLY A 394 -4.28 -11.45 24.27
N ARG A 395 -3.38 -11.34 23.29
CA ARG A 395 -2.55 -10.15 23.04
C ARG A 395 -3.15 -9.33 21.91
N SER A 396 -2.86 -8.03 21.92
CA SER A 396 -3.32 -7.10 20.89
C SER A 396 -2.21 -6.86 19.87
N HIS A 397 -2.28 -7.59 18.76
CA HIS A 397 -1.41 -7.48 17.60
C HIS A 397 -2.27 -7.30 16.35
N ILE A 398 -1.65 -7.09 15.19
CA ILE A 398 -2.41 -6.91 13.93
C ILE A 398 -3.34 -8.09 13.64
N MET A 399 -2.98 -9.33 13.97
CA MET A 399 -3.76 -10.54 13.68
C MET A 399 -4.67 -11.00 14.83
N SER A 400 -4.95 -10.18 15.85
CA SER A 400 -5.94 -10.50 16.88
C SER A 400 -7.35 -10.63 16.29
N GLY A 401 -8.13 -11.64 16.69
CA GLY A 401 -9.44 -11.95 16.11
C GLY A 401 -10.60 -11.06 16.60
N GLU A 402 -10.49 -10.47 17.78
CA GLU A 402 -11.52 -9.58 18.34
C GLU A 402 -11.32 -8.14 17.84
N TRP A 403 -11.84 -7.85 16.65
CA TRP A 403 -11.76 -6.52 16.06
C TRP A 403 -13.13 -5.87 15.89
N VAL A 404 -13.42 -4.85 16.70
CA VAL A 404 -14.69 -4.10 16.66
C VAL A 404 -14.47 -2.74 16.00
N LYS A 405 -15.44 -2.28 15.19
CA LYS A 405 -15.50 -0.91 14.66
C LYS A 405 -15.21 0.11 15.78
N GLY A 406 -14.10 0.85 15.65
CA GLY A 406 -13.68 1.87 16.63
C GLY A 406 -12.78 1.40 17.78
N ARG A 407 -12.45 0.11 17.87
CA ARG A 407 -11.23 -0.34 18.58
C ARG A 407 -10.02 -0.06 17.69
N ASN A 408 -8.93 0.40 18.30
CA ASN A 408 -7.63 0.62 17.64
C ASN A 408 -6.67 -0.36 18.31
N PRO A 409 -5.75 -1.04 17.62
CA PRO A 409 -4.92 -2.01 18.31
C PRO A 409 -3.96 -1.20 19.17
N SER A 410 -3.70 -1.63 20.39
CA SER A 410 -2.75 -0.94 21.29
C SER A 410 -1.33 -0.88 20.72
N ASP A 411 -1.02 -1.74 19.74
CA ASP A 411 0.29 -1.89 19.14
C ASP A 411 0.17 -2.19 17.63
N LEU A 412 0.98 -1.52 16.79
CA LEU A 412 1.11 -1.84 15.35
C LEU A 412 1.93 -3.12 15.10
N SER A 413 2.32 -3.84 16.15
CA SER A 413 3.18 -4.99 16.01
C SER A 413 2.43 -6.24 15.54
N TRP A 414 3.11 -6.98 14.69
CA TRP A 414 2.84 -8.40 14.41
C TRP A 414 3.32 -9.27 15.56
N SER A 415 2.58 -10.35 15.86
CA SER A 415 2.98 -11.33 16.87
C SER A 415 4.08 -12.25 16.34
N SER A 416 4.71 -13.02 17.23
CA SER A 416 5.61 -14.09 16.80
C SER A 416 4.88 -15.17 15.98
N CYS A 417 3.60 -15.43 16.27
CA CYS A 417 2.81 -16.42 15.54
C CYS A 417 2.52 -15.94 14.11
N SER A 418 2.18 -14.65 13.93
CA SER A 418 1.96 -14.07 12.59
C SER A 418 3.25 -14.14 11.74
N ARG A 419 4.41 -13.88 12.35
CA ARG A 419 5.72 -14.05 11.68
C ARG A 419 5.95 -15.50 11.24
N ASP A 420 5.72 -16.45 12.14
CA ASP A 420 5.97 -17.87 11.87
C ASP A 420 5.02 -18.40 10.77
N ASP A 421 3.76 -17.97 10.77
CA ASP A 421 2.79 -18.30 9.73
C ASP A 421 3.21 -17.74 8.35
N LEU A 422 3.62 -16.47 8.29
CA LEU A 422 4.12 -15.87 7.05
C LEU A 422 5.37 -16.60 6.56
N GLU A 423 6.30 -16.92 7.46
CA GLU A 423 7.50 -17.68 7.12
C GLU A 423 7.14 -19.04 6.48
N ASN A 424 6.17 -19.74 7.06
CA ASN A 424 5.68 -21.01 6.53
C ASN A 424 4.98 -20.85 5.18
N PHE A 425 4.16 -19.81 5.01
CA PHE A 425 3.52 -19.48 3.75
C PHE A 425 4.56 -19.21 2.66
N LEU A 426 5.56 -18.37 2.92
CA LEU A 426 6.59 -18.01 1.96
C LEU A 426 7.47 -19.22 1.57
N LYS A 427 7.68 -20.19 2.47
CA LYS A 427 8.36 -21.47 2.17
C LYS A 427 7.51 -22.42 1.31
N SER A 428 6.20 -22.22 1.25
CA SER A 428 5.29 -23.10 0.55
C SER A 428 5.33 -22.90 -0.98
N LYS A 429 4.70 -23.81 -1.73
CA LYS A 429 4.57 -23.64 -3.20
C LYS A 429 3.49 -22.62 -3.59
N VAL A 430 2.63 -22.23 -2.65
CA VAL A 430 1.52 -21.30 -2.94
C VAL A 430 1.94 -19.84 -2.91
N SER A 431 3.18 -19.50 -2.56
CA SER A 431 3.72 -18.13 -2.56
C SER A 431 4.50 -17.77 -3.84
N THR A 432 4.49 -18.64 -4.86
CA THR A 432 5.42 -18.57 -6.01
C THR A 432 5.23 -17.40 -6.96
N CYS A 433 4.10 -16.69 -6.88
CA CYS A 433 3.88 -15.46 -7.66
C CYS A 433 4.68 -14.27 -7.14
N LEU A 434 4.99 -14.24 -5.83
CA LEU A 434 5.56 -13.07 -5.18
C LEU A 434 6.97 -12.80 -5.69
N LEU A 435 7.22 -11.54 -6.05
CA LEU A 435 8.50 -11.13 -6.61
C LEU A 435 9.56 -11.03 -5.50
N LEU A 436 10.59 -11.87 -5.60
CA LEU A 436 11.80 -11.74 -4.81
C LEU A 436 12.59 -10.52 -5.32
N THR A 437 12.54 -9.45 -4.54
CA THR A 437 13.38 -8.27 -4.77
C THR A 437 14.69 -8.49 -4.03
N ASP A 438 15.74 -8.84 -4.77
CA ASP A 438 17.09 -8.67 -4.24
C ASP A 438 17.40 -7.16 -4.27
N PRO A 439 17.68 -6.48 -3.14
CA PRO A 439 18.07 -5.08 -3.15
C PRO A 439 19.25 -4.79 -4.08
N ARG A 440 20.11 -5.78 -4.35
CA ARG A 440 21.24 -5.69 -5.29
C ARG A 440 20.82 -5.73 -6.77
N SER A 441 19.63 -6.24 -7.07
CA SER A 441 19.08 -6.33 -8.44
C SER A 441 18.53 -5.00 -8.98
N GLN A 442 18.35 -3.97 -8.14
CA GLN A 442 17.89 -2.66 -8.62
C GLN A 442 18.86 -2.02 -9.64
N TYR A 443 20.11 -2.48 -9.69
CA TYR A 443 21.14 -2.05 -10.63
C TYR A 443 21.34 -3.01 -11.83
N SER A 444 20.63 -4.14 -11.89
CA SER A 444 20.72 -5.04 -13.05
C SER A 444 19.74 -4.59 -14.13
N VAL A 445 20.23 -3.80 -15.09
CA VAL A 445 19.52 -3.58 -16.36
C VAL A 445 19.39 -4.94 -17.02
N ARG A 446 18.18 -5.50 -17.01
CA ARG A 446 17.89 -6.75 -17.71
C ARG A 446 17.83 -6.44 -19.20
N LEU A 447 18.98 -6.54 -19.85
CA LEU A 447 19.07 -6.50 -21.31
C LEU A 447 18.16 -7.62 -21.86
N PRO A 448 17.38 -7.38 -22.94
CA PRO A 448 16.58 -8.42 -23.56
C PRO A 448 17.47 -9.64 -23.88
N HIS A 449 17.08 -10.83 -23.42
CA HIS A 449 17.83 -12.08 -23.67
C HIS A 449 17.85 -12.47 -25.17
N LYS A 450 17.08 -11.77 -25.99
CA LYS A 450 16.96 -11.97 -27.43
C LYS A 450 17.69 -10.82 -28.15
N LEU A 451 18.54 -11.18 -29.11
CA LEU A 451 19.19 -10.22 -29.98
C LEU A 451 18.14 -9.42 -30.77
N PRO A 452 18.39 -8.16 -31.16
CA PRO A 452 17.43 -7.35 -31.93
C PRO A 452 16.89 -8.04 -33.19
N GLY A 453 17.70 -8.87 -33.87
CA GLY A 453 17.26 -9.66 -35.02
C GLY A 453 16.27 -10.80 -34.72
N MET A 454 16.04 -11.10 -33.44
CA MET A 454 14.99 -12.01 -32.96
C MET A 454 13.71 -11.26 -32.56
N HIS A 455 13.77 -9.93 -32.48
CA HIS A 455 12.63 -9.04 -32.19
C HIS A 455 12.08 -8.36 -33.43
N TYR A 456 12.94 -8.11 -34.41
CA TYR A 456 12.60 -7.44 -35.65
C TYR A 456 13.07 -8.31 -36.82
N SER A 457 12.14 -8.68 -37.69
CA SER A 457 12.44 -9.32 -38.98
C SER A 457 13.30 -8.42 -39.85
N ALA A 458 13.92 -8.98 -40.90
CA ALA A 458 14.76 -8.21 -41.80
C ALA A 458 13.97 -7.06 -42.49
N ASP A 459 12.67 -7.26 -42.75
CA ASP A 459 11.77 -6.23 -43.27
C ASP A 459 11.53 -5.12 -42.24
N GLU A 460 11.20 -5.47 -41.00
CA GLU A 460 10.97 -4.48 -39.93
C GLU A 460 12.22 -3.66 -39.61
N GLN A 461 13.39 -4.30 -39.66
CA GLN A 461 14.67 -3.59 -39.50
C GLN A 461 14.91 -2.61 -40.66
N CYS A 462 14.54 -2.97 -41.90
CA CYS A 462 14.57 -2.04 -43.02
C CYS A 462 13.57 -0.89 -42.83
N GLN A 463 12.39 -1.16 -42.29
CA GLN A 463 11.36 -0.14 -42.04
C GLN A 463 11.77 0.87 -40.98
N ILE A 464 12.45 0.41 -39.92
CA ILE A 464 12.98 1.27 -38.86
C ILE A 464 14.08 2.20 -39.42
N LEU A 465 14.93 1.71 -40.32
CA LEU A 465 16.07 2.45 -40.84
C LEU A 465 15.73 3.37 -42.03
N PHE A 466 14.78 2.96 -42.89
CA PHE A 466 14.50 3.60 -44.18
C PHE A 466 13.02 4.01 -44.37
N GLY A 467 12.18 3.80 -43.35
CA GLY A 467 10.76 4.18 -43.34
C GLY A 467 9.82 3.02 -43.71
N THR A 468 8.54 3.17 -43.39
CA THR A 468 7.52 2.09 -43.40
C THR A 468 7.31 1.38 -44.74
N ASN A 469 7.74 1.96 -45.86
CA ASN A 469 7.62 1.36 -47.19
C ASN A 469 8.86 0.54 -47.58
N ALA A 470 9.72 0.19 -46.61
CA ALA A 470 10.93 -0.59 -46.82
C ALA A 470 10.74 -2.09 -46.59
N THR A 471 11.39 -2.89 -47.43
CA THR A 471 11.43 -4.36 -47.36
C THR A 471 12.82 -4.87 -47.68
N PHE A 472 13.12 -6.07 -47.23
CA PHE A 472 14.38 -6.79 -47.34
C PHE A 472 14.60 -7.33 -48.75
N CYS A 473 15.76 -7.03 -49.33
CA CYS A 473 16.18 -7.46 -50.66
C CYS A 473 16.64 -8.94 -50.67
N LYS A 474 15.94 -9.82 -51.39
CA LYS A 474 16.17 -11.28 -51.38
C LYS A 474 17.23 -11.80 -52.39
N ASN A 475 17.65 -10.98 -53.35
CA ASN A 475 18.49 -11.41 -54.47
C ASN A 475 19.91 -10.81 -54.43
N MET A 476 20.69 -11.17 -53.42
CA MET A 476 22.15 -11.03 -53.47
C MET A 476 22.80 -12.34 -53.04
N GLU A 477 23.78 -12.80 -53.82
CA GLU A 477 24.64 -13.92 -53.46
C GLU A 477 25.30 -13.64 -52.12
N ALA A 478 25.14 -14.58 -51.20
CA ALA A 478 25.45 -14.43 -49.79
C ALA A 478 26.94 -14.16 -49.55
N SER A 479 27.28 -12.96 -49.08
CA SER A 479 28.36 -12.80 -48.12
C SER A 479 28.11 -11.56 -47.24
N SER A 480 27.97 -11.82 -45.93
CA SER A 480 27.75 -10.86 -44.85
C SER A 480 26.32 -10.34 -44.63
N ALA A 481 25.90 -10.35 -43.36
CA ALA A 481 24.61 -9.83 -42.91
C ALA A 481 24.59 -8.30 -43.10
N GLU A 482 24.03 -7.85 -44.22
CA GLU A 482 23.95 -6.45 -44.60
C GLU A 482 22.52 -6.13 -45.06
N TYR A 483 21.91 -5.09 -44.49
CA TYR A 483 20.52 -4.71 -44.72
C TYR A 483 20.39 -3.90 -46.02
N LEU A 484 19.50 -4.31 -46.91
CA LEU A 484 19.30 -3.75 -48.25
C LEU A 484 17.81 -3.60 -48.58
N TYR A 485 17.43 -2.43 -49.12
CA TYR A 485 16.06 -1.97 -49.42
C TYR A 485 15.61 -2.23 -50.89
N HIS A 486 14.30 -2.15 -51.22
CA HIS A 486 13.76 -2.03 -52.58
C HIS A 486 12.75 -0.85 -52.75
N LYS A 487 13.18 0.28 -53.33
CA LYS A 487 12.28 1.18 -54.11
C LYS A 487 12.82 1.17 -55.53
N SER A 488 11.93 1.05 -56.51
CA SER A 488 12.27 1.18 -57.93
C SER A 488 13.48 0.34 -58.38
N GLN A 489 13.39 -0.99 -58.20
CA GLN A 489 14.31 -2.01 -58.76
C GLN A 489 15.79 -1.98 -58.33
N SER A 490 16.20 -1.18 -57.34
CA SER A 490 17.62 -1.09 -56.91
C SER A 490 17.79 -1.25 -55.39
N CYS A 491 18.79 -2.05 -54.97
CA CYS A 491 19.11 -2.30 -53.55
C CYS A 491 20.21 -1.36 -53.01
N LEU A 492 19.94 -0.70 -51.86
CA LEU A 492 20.80 0.35 -51.26
C LEU A 492 21.32 -0.05 -49.88
N GLN A 493 22.61 0.18 -49.62
CA GLN A 493 23.31 -0.17 -48.37
C GLN A 493 23.68 1.07 -47.56
N LYS A 494 23.58 0.98 -46.22
CA LYS A 494 24.11 1.98 -45.29
C LYS A 494 25.22 1.33 -44.45
N TYR A 495 26.46 1.79 -44.61
CA TYR A 495 27.59 1.28 -43.83
C TYR A 495 27.55 1.85 -42.40
N GLU A 496 27.46 0.97 -41.40
CA GLU A 496 27.86 1.29 -40.03
C GLU A 496 29.18 0.57 -39.68
N PRO A 497 30.15 1.24 -39.05
CA PRO A 497 31.43 0.64 -38.70
C PRO A 497 31.26 -0.43 -37.60
N LYS A 498 31.65 -1.67 -37.90
CA LYS A 498 31.62 -2.80 -36.96
C LYS A 498 32.50 -2.53 -35.73
N LYS A 499 31.91 -2.22 -34.57
CA LYS A 499 32.60 -2.33 -33.28
C LYS A 499 32.75 -3.81 -32.93
N LYS A 500 33.99 -4.31 -32.96
CA LYS A 500 34.36 -5.65 -32.46
C LYS A 500 33.99 -5.77 -30.97
N ILE A 501 33.03 -6.63 -30.65
CA ILE A 501 32.83 -7.15 -29.29
C ILE A 501 33.43 -8.56 -29.28
N GLY A 502 34.42 -8.77 -28.42
CA GLY A 502 35.26 -9.97 -28.39
C GLY A 502 34.49 -11.25 -28.07
N THR A 503 34.79 -12.30 -28.82
CA THR A 503 34.38 -13.67 -28.54
C THR A 503 35.24 -14.24 -27.41
N GLY A 504 34.73 -14.21 -26.18
CA GLY A 504 35.26 -15.02 -25.08
C GLY A 504 34.62 -16.41 -25.14
N HIS A 505 35.39 -17.43 -25.52
CA HIS A 505 35.06 -18.83 -25.29
C HIS A 505 35.13 -19.13 -23.79
N TRP A 506 34.11 -19.78 -23.25
CA TRP A 506 34.17 -20.46 -21.96
C TRP A 506 33.95 -21.95 -22.22
N HIS A 507 34.94 -22.75 -21.82
CA HIS A 507 34.92 -24.21 -21.82
C HIS A 507 33.91 -24.77 -20.80
#